data_AF-A0A662TUP7-F1
#
_entry.id   AF-A0A662TUP7-F1
#
_cell.length_a   1.000
_cell.length_b   1.000
_cell.length_c   1.000
_cell.angle_alpha   90.00
_cell.angle_beta   90.00
_cell.angle_gamma   90.00
#
_symmetry.space_group_name_H-M   'P 1'
#
loop_
_entity.id
_entity.type
_entity.pdbx_description
1 polymer ?
#
loop_
_entity_poly.entity_id
_entity_poly.type
_entity_poly.pdbx_seq_one_letter_code
_entity_poly.pdbx_strand_id
1 'polypeptide(L)'
;MKCRLIGERKTIPSGEVSYKVTLPSIIIKENWGKSDIKEGFMVCFLEKNGKIIIEPLQAVLKSDEYPDELRKKVRDDAFRYKKRDLLKKCESLWVKLVYGKINQWKFDEEFNRLKGEFKRSAILFKNAFNERELHFIASGDIDQLIALASIEEEGEKEKEFRLIIDGIKKIYDELDFLNEILEQLEKAFSEGRVKKKLYEIIKERYVGKLESVKRRVNELKSFVCKNA
;
A
#
# COMPACT_ATOMS: atom_id res chain seq x y z
N MET A 1 12.47 -22.09 -14.75
CA MET A 1 13.22 -20.86 -15.07
C MET A 1 14.51 -20.82 -14.24
N LYS A 2 15.70 -20.71 -14.85
CA LYS A 2 16.97 -20.61 -14.09
C LYS A 2 17.16 -19.16 -13.63
N CYS A 3 17.13 -18.92 -12.32
CA CYS A 3 17.39 -17.59 -11.75
C CYS A 3 18.90 -17.34 -11.69
N ARG A 4 19.37 -16.17 -12.16
CA ARG A 4 20.75 -15.71 -12.01
C ARG A 4 20.78 -14.58 -10.97
N LEU A 5 21.67 -14.67 -9.99
CA LEU A 5 21.91 -13.55 -9.07
C LEU A 5 22.60 -12.42 -9.83
N ILE A 6 21.96 -11.25 -9.88
CA ILE A 6 22.51 -10.04 -10.53
C ILE A 6 23.24 -9.16 -9.49
N GLY A 7 22.88 -9.27 -8.22
CA GLY A 7 23.60 -8.63 -7.11
C GLY A 7 22.74 -8.49 -5.85
N GLU A 8 23.39 -8.14 -4.74
CA GLU A 8 22.73 -7.85 -3.47
C GLU A 8 22.55 -6.35 -3.28
N ARG A 9 21.42 -5.92 -2.71
CA ARG A 9 21.09 -4.51 -2.49
C ARG A 9 20.52 -4.32 -1.09
N LYS A 10 20.84 -3.17 -0.50
CA LYS A 10 20.29 -2.75 0.78
C LYS A 10 19.05 -1.89 0.55
N THR A 11 18.04 -2.07 1.40
CA THR A 11 16.91 -1.15 1.48
C THR A 11 17.37 0.16 2.11
N ILE A 12 16.84 1.27 1.61
CA ILE A 12 17.08 2.62 2.12
C ILE A 12 15.76 3.08 2.75
N PRO A 13 15.71 3.38 4.05
CA PRO A 13 14.51 3.94 4.68
C PRO A 13 14.09 5.24 4.00
N SER A 14 12.78 5.43 3.84
CA SER A 14 12.19 6.64 3.27
C SER A 14 10.99 7.04 4.12
N GLY A 15 11.24 7.75 5.22
CA GLY A 15 10.24 7.93 6.29
C GLY A 15 10.15 6.69 7.18
N GLU A 16 9.17 6.67 8.09
CA GLU A 16 9.09 5.64 9.15
C GLU A 16 8.62 4.27 8.66
N VAL A 17 7.81 4.23 7.60
CA VAL A 17 7.11 3.00 7.16
C VAL A 17 7.38 2.62 5.71
N SER A 18 8.25 3.33 4.99
CA SER A 18 8.54 3.03 3.59
C SER A 18 10.02 2.78 3.33
N TYR A 19 10.29 1.87 2.40
CA TYR A 19 11.64 1.47 2.01
C TYR A 19 11.83 1.70 0.50
N LYS A 20 13.02 2.15 0.13
CA LYS A 20 13.47 2.31 -1.25
C LYS A 20 14.53 1.27 -1.56
N VAL A 21 14.54 0.77 -2.80
CA VAL A 21 15.58 -0.12 -3.31
C VAL A 21 16.07 0.43 -4.64
N THR A 22 17.39 0.50 -4.81
CA THR A 22 18.01 0.92 -6.07
C THR A 22 18.21 -0.28 -6.98
N LEU A 23 17.51 -0.29 -8.11
CA LEU A 23 17.68 -1.31 -9.15
C LEU A 23 18.76 -0.88 -10.16
N PRO A 24 19.63 -1.81 -10.61
CA PRO A 24 20.56 -1.54 -11.69
C PRO A 24 19.85 -1.16 -12.98
N SER A 25 20.31 -0.09 -13.64
CA SER A 25 19.74 0.39 -14.90
C SER A 25 19.80 -0.65 -16.02
N ILE A 26 20.79 -1.54 -16.00
CA ILE A 26 20.92 -2.65 -16.95
C ILE A 26 19.72 -3.60 -16.89
N ILE A 27 19.17 -3.89 -15.69
CA ILE A 27 17.98 -4.73 -15.55
C ILE A 27 16.78 -4.06 -16.22
N ILE A 28 16.61 -2.76 -15.99
CA ILE A 28 15.49 -1.99 -16.51
C ILE A 28 15.58 -1.84 -18.05
N LYS A 29 16.77 -1.56 -18.58
CA LYS A 29 16.97 -1.38 -20.02
C LYS A 29 16.88 -2.70 -20.78
N GLU A 30 17.56 -3.73 -20.33
CA GLU A 30 17.67 -4.99 -21.06
C GLU A 30 16.47 -5.92 -20.84
N ASN A 31 15.96 -6.04 -19.61
CA ASN A 31 14.85 -6.97 -19.34
C ASN A 31 13.48 -6.33 -19.51
N TRP A 32 13.35 -5.01 -19.29
CA TRP A 32 12.06 -4.32 -19.38
C TRP A 32 11.94 -3.39 -20.59
N GLY A 33 12.98 -3.29 -21.42
CA GLY A 33 12.95 -2.54 -22.68
C GLY A 33 12.72 -1.04 -22.51
N LYS A 34 13.02 -0.47 -21.32
CA LYS A 34 12.82 0.96 -21.02
C LYS A 34 14.11 1.73 -21.24
N SER A 35 14.20 2.42 -22.38
CA SER A 35 15.36 3.24 -22.78
C SER A 35 15.42 4.58 -22.03
N ASP A 36 14.26 5.22 -21.80
CA ASP A 36 14.14 6.42 -20.99
C ASP A 36 13.48 6.13 -19.64
N ILE A 37 14.28 6.19 -18.58
CA ILE A 37 13.86 5.92 -17.19
C ILE A 37 13.49 7.23 -16.47
N LYS A 38 13.73 8.40 -17.10
CA LYS A 38 13.57 9.71 -16.45
C LYS A 38 12.12 10.01 -16.05
N GLU A 39 11.13 9.52 -16.79
CA GLU A 39 9.72 9.78 -16.51
C GLU A 39 9.11 8.89 -15.42
N GLY A 40 9.84 7.88 -14.94
CA GLY A 40 9.30 6.89 -14.01
C GLY A 40 8.18 6.04 -14.64
N PHE A 41 8.03 4.80 -14.16
CA PHE A 41 6.98 3.92 -14.64
C PHE A 41 6.49 3.00 -13.53
N MET A 42 5.27 2.50 -13.68
CA MET A 42 4.65 1.63 -12.68
C MET A 42 5.15 0.19 -12.82
N VAL A 43 5.43 -0.42 -11.68
CA VAL A 43 5.78 -1.84 -11.54
C VAL A 43 4.83 -2.50 -10.56
N CYS A 44 4.62 -3.80 -10.75
CA CYS A 44 3.85 -4.66 -9.87
C CYS A 44 4.79 -5.48 -9.00
N PHE A 45 4.48 -5.60 -7.71
CA PHE A 45 5.14 -6.52 -6.79
C PHE A 45 4.22 -7.72 -6.59
N LEU A 46 4.64 -8.88 -7.08
CA LEU A 46 3.85 -10.10 -7.07
C LEU A 46 4.53 -11.15 -6.20
N GLU A 47 3.82 -11.71 -5.23
CA GLU A 47 4.34 -12.81 -4.42
C GLU A 47 4.10 -14.15 -5.12
N LYS A 48 5.17 -14.93 -5.30
CA LYS A 48 5.11 -16.29 -5.86
C LYS A 48 6.13 -17.17 -5.16
N ASN A 49 5.67 -18.24 -4.49
CA ASN A 49 6.52 -19.21 -3.82
C ASN A 49 7.52 -18.58 -2.81
N GLY A 50 7.05 -17.66 -1.97
CA GLY A 50 7.87 -16.96 -0.97
C GLY A 50 8.89 -15.98 -1.57
N LYS A 51 8.76 -15.62 -2.85
CA LYS A 51 9.60 -14.62 -3.53
C LYS A 51 8.74 -13.49 -4.05
N ILE A 52 9.29 -12.28 -4.01
CA ILE A 52 8.69 -11.11 -4.65
C ILE A 52 9.25 -10.99 -6.06
N ILE A 53 8.35 -11.02 -7.04
CA ILE A 53 8.63 -10.77 -8.45
C ILE A 53 8.23 -9.32 -8.74
N ILE A 54 9.14 -8.58 -9.38
CA ILE A 54 8.89 -7.21 -9.81
C ILE A 54 8.74 -7.22 -11.33
N GLU A 55 7.56 -6.83 -11.82
CA GLU A 55 7.29 -6.76 -13.25
C GLU A 55 6.74 -5.40 -13.67
N PRO A 56 7.03 -4.93 -14.90
CA PRO A 56 6.35 -3.77 -15.46
C PRO A 56 4.85 -4.00 -15.52
N LEU A 57 4.05 -2.97 -15.21
CA LEU A 57 2.58 -3.06 -15.24
C LEU A 57 2.05 -3.66 -16.56
N GLN A 58 2.62 -3.25 -17.69
CA GLN A 58 2.20 -3.72 -19.02
C GLN A 58 2.50 -5.20 -19.26
N ALA A 59 3.55 -5.75 -18.65
CA ALA A 59 3.86 -7.17 -18.76
C ALA A 59 2.79 -8.00 -18.04
N VAL A 60 2.43 -7.59 -16.81
CA VAL A 60 1.37 -8.26 -16.03
C VAL A 60 0.00 -8.17 -16.70
N LEU A 61 -0.37 -6.99 -17.21
CA LEU A 61 -1.68 -6.79 -17.83
C LEU A 61 -1.88 -7.53 -19.17
N LYS A 62 -0.79 -7.84 -19.89
CA LYS A 62 -0.83 -8.50 -21.20
C LYS A 62 -0.44 -9.98 -21.17
N SER A 63 0.18 -10.45 -20.09
CA SER A 63 0.64 -11.82 -19.95
C SER A 63 -0.51 -12.77 -19.65
N ASP A 64 -0.55 -13.91 -20.35
CA ASP A 64 -1.49 -15.01 -20.08
C ASP A 64 -1.01 -15.93 -18.95
N GLU A 65 0.17 -15.68 -18.38
CA GLU A 65 0.67 -16.42 -17.21
C GLU A 65 -0.05 -16.04 -15.91
N TYR A 66 -0.78 -14.92 -15.90
CA TYR A 66 -1.47 -14.41 -14.72
C TYR A 66 -2.98 -14.62 -14.83
N PRO A 67 -3.64 -15.11 -13.76
CA PRO A 67 -5.10 -15.25 -13.73
C PRO A 67 -5.81 -13.91 -13.99
N ASP A 68 -6.97 -13.97 -14.64
CA ASP A 68 -7.77 -12.78 -14.96
C ASP A 68 -8.14 -11.96 -13.73
N GLU A 69 -8.43 -12.61 -12.60
CA GLU A 69 -8.71 -11.94 -11.34
C GLU A 69 -7.53 -11.09 -10.87
N LEU A 70 -6.30 -11.61 -10.98
CA LEU A 70 -5.09 -10.87 -10.63
C LEU A 70 -4.88 -9.70 -11.60
N ARG A 71 -5.03 -9.94 -12.91
CA ARG A 71 -4.91 -8.88 -13.94
C ARG A 71 -5.93 -7.77 -13.73
N LYS A 72 -7.17 -8.12 -13.34
CA LYS A 72 -8.23 -7.17 -12.99
C LYS A 72 -7.86 -6.37 -11.74
N LYS A 73 -7.44 -7.03 -10.67
CA LYS A 73 -6.99 -6.34 -9.43
C LYS A 73 -5.85 -5.36 -9.70
N VAL A 74 -4.83 -5.80 -10.43
CA VAL A 74 -3.68 -4.96 -10.82
C VAL A 74 -4.12 -3.77 -11.66
N ARG A 75 -5.08 -3.96 -12.57
CA ARG A 75 -5.65 -2.90 -13.39
C ARG A 75 -6.36 -1.85 -12.54
N ASP A 76 -7.19 -2.29 -11.60
CA ASP A 76 -7.95 -1.41 -10.71
C ASP A 76 -7.03 -0.63 -9.76
N ASP A 77 -6.01 -1.29 -9.19
CA ASP A 77 -5.03 -0.64 -8.31
C ASP A 77 -4.17 0.38 -9.07
N ALA A 78 -3.72 0.03 -10.29
CA ALA A 78 -2.98 0.96 -11.14
C ALA A 78 -3.82 2.18 -11.55
N PHE A 79 -5.12 1.96 -11.82
CA PHE A 79 -6.05 3.03 -12.10
C PHE A 79 -6.21 3.97 -10.91
N ARG A 80 -6.50 3.44 -9.71
CA ARG A 80 -6.61 4.23 -8.47
C ARG A 80 -5.37 5.06 -8.20
N TYR A 81 -4.19 4.46 -8.36
CA TYR A 81 -2.93 5.18 -8.22
C TYR A 81 -2.81 6.34 -9.21
N LYS A 82 -3.09 6.10 -10.49
CA LYS A 82 -3.02 7.12 -11.56
C LYS A 82 -4.02 8.23 -11.35
N LYS A 83 -5.25 7.89 -10.98
CA LYS A 83 -6.30 8.85 -10.63
C LYS A 83 -5.82 9.78 -9.51
N ARG A 84 -5.34 9.21 -8.40
CA ARG A 84 -4.80 9.96 -7.26
C ARG A 84 -3.65 10.89 -7.64
N ASP A 85 -2.70 10.42 -8.46
CA ASP A 85 -1.58 11.23 -8.94
C ASP A 85 -2.07 12.44 -9.76
N LEU A 86 -3.04 12.22 -10.66
CA LEU A 86 -3.62 13.29 -11.48
C LEU A 86 -4.39 14.30 -10.64
N LEU A 87 -5.16 13.85 -9.65
CA LEU A 87 -5.88 14.74 -8.73
C LEU A 87 -4.93 15.62 -7.92
N LYS A 88 -3.83 15.05 -7.39
CA LYS A 88 -2.78 15.83 -6.71
C LYS A 88 -2.13 16.87 -7.63
N LYS A 89 -1.93 16.54 -8.91
CA LYS A 89 -1.41 17.50 -9.90
C LYS A 89 -2.41 18.63 -10.16
N CYS A 90 -3.70 18.33 -10.28
CA CYS A 90 -4.76 19.33 -10.42
C CYS A 90 -4.82 20.27 -9.22
N GLU A 91 -4.80 19.72 -8.01
CA GLU A 91 -4.79 20.51 -6.77
C GLU A 91 -3.55 21.41 -6.70
N SER A 92 -2.36 20.87 -6.98
CA SER A 92 -1.13 21.65 -7.04
C SER A 92 -1.20 22.79 -8.06
N LEU A 93 -1.82 22.53 -9.22
CA LEU A 93 -2.00 23.53 -10.27
C LEU A 93 -2.96 24.65 -9.82
N TRP A 94 -4.07 24.29 -9.17
CA TRP A 94 -5.01 25.23 -8.57
C TRP A 94 -4.37 26.11 -7.51
N VAL A 95 -3.63 25.50 -6.57
CA VAL A 95 -2.84 26.22 -5.55
C VAL A 95 -1.88 27.22 -6.22
N LYS A 96 -1.16 26.82 -7.27
CA LYS A 96 -0.27 27.74 -7.98
C LYS A 96 -1.01 28.94 -8.58
N LEU A 97 -2.23 28.75 -9.10
CA LEU A 97 -3.05 29.85 -9.63
C LEU A 97 -3.51 30.79 -8.51
N VAL A 98 -4.08 30.25 -7.42
CA VAL A 98 -4.61 31.02 -6.29
C VAL A 98 -3.52 31.87 -5.62
N TYR A 99 -2.30 31.32 -5.48
CA TYR A 99 -1.15 32.05 -4.94
C TYR A 99 -0.43 32.93 -5.98
N GLY A 100 -0.98 33.10 -7.19
CA GLY A 100 -0.42 33.96 -8.24
C GLY A 100 0.93 33.49 -8.81
N LYS A 101 1.32 32.23 -8.60
CA LYS A 101 2.57 31.66 -9.13
C LYS A 101 2.49 31.37 -10.63
N ILE A 102 1.28 31.19 -11.15
CA ILE A 102 0.98 31.06 -12.58
C ILE A 102 -0.22 31.96 -12.92
N ASN A 103 -0.33 32.35 -14.19
CA ASN A 103 -1.49 33.09 -14.70
C ASN A 103 -2.55 32.11 -15.25
N GLN A 104 -3.73 32.66 -15.59
CA GLN A 104 -4.86 31.87 -16.11
C GLN A 104 -4.48 31.08 -17.38
N TRP A 105 -3.74 31.69 -18.30
CA TRP A 105 -3.34 31.03 -19.55
C TRP A 105 -2.48 29.77 -19.29
N LYS A 106 -1.45 29.86 -18.43
CA LYS A 106 -0.62 28.70 -18.07
C LYS A 106 -1.41 27.64 -17.32
N PHE A 107 -2.37 28.08 -16.50
CA PHE A 107 -3.26 27.17 -15.81
C PHE A 107 -4.13 26.37 -16.80
N ASP A 108 -4.76 27.04 -17.76
CA ASP A 108 -5.61 26.39 -18.76
C ASP A 108 -4.81 25.42 -19.64
N GLU A 109 -3.59 25.78 -20.02
CA GLU A 109 -2.67 24.92 -20.78
C GLU A 109 -2.34 23.62 -20.02
N GLU A 110 -1.85 23.74 -18.78
CA GLU A 110 -1.48 22.59 -17.95
C GLU A 110 -2.71 21.75 -17.56
N PHE A 111 -3.84 22.38 -17.30
CA PHE A 111 -5.08 21.68 -16.98
C PHE A 111 -5.58 20.86 -18.18
N ASN A 112 -5.53 21.42 -19.39
CA ASN A 112 -5.86 20.68 -20.60
C ASN A 112 -4.91 19.50 -20.85
N ARG A 113 -3.61 19.67 -20.55
CA ARG A 113 -2.62 18.58 -20.60
C ARG A 113 -3.00 17.45 -19.64
N LEU A 114 -3.32 17.78 -18.38
CA LEU A 114 -3.77 16.81 -17.36
C LEU A 114 -5.09 16.12 -17.76
N LYS A 115 -6.04 16.87 -18.32
CA LYS A 115 -7.30 16.31 -18.86
C LYS A 115 -7.03 15.29 -19.97
N GLY A 116 -6.06 15.57 -20.85
CA GLY A 116 -5.60 14.62 -21.86
C GLY A 116 -4.99 13.34 -21.26
N GLU A 117 -4.19 13.46 -20.20
CA GLU A 117 -3.64 12.30 -19.47
C GLU A 117 -4.75 11.47 -18.81
N PHE A 118 -5.74 12.13 -18.22
CA PHE A 118 -6.89 11.48 -17.59
C PHE A 118 -7.72 10.70 -18.61
N LYS A 119 -8.02 11.31 -19.78
CA LYS A 119 -8.71 10.63 -20.89
C LYS A 119 -7.95 9.41 -21.41
N ARG A 120 -6.63 9.52 -21.58
CA ARG A 120 -5.79 8.37 -22.00
C ARG A 120 -5.82 7.24 -20.98
N SER A 121 -5.75 7.58 -19.70
CA SER A 121 -5.88 6.61 -18.62
C SER A 121 -7.27 5.97 -18.62
N ALA A 122 -8.32 6.74 -18.93
CA ALA A 122 -9.69 6.23 -19.03
C ALA A 122 -9.89 5.18 -20.11
N ILE A 123 -9.25 5.37 -21.26
CA ILE A 123 -9.27 4.38 -22.34
C ILE A 123 -8.58 3.08 -21.87
N LEU A 124 -7.46 3.19 -21.16
CA LEU A 124 -6.69 2.03 -20.67
C LEU A 124 -7.41 1.27 -19.54
N PHE A 125 -8.24 1.95 -18.75
CA PHE A 125 -8.86 1.43 -17.54
C PHE A 125 -10.39 1.48 -17.57
N LYS A 126 -11.00 1.41 -18.77
CA LYS A 126 -12.44 1.65 -19.01
C LYS A 126 -13.40 0.92 -18.05
N ASN A 127 -13.06 -0.30 -17.62
CA ASN A 127 -13.90 -1.09 -16.71
C ASN A 127 -13.79 -0.70 -15.22
N ALA A 128 -12.78 0.10 -14.87
CA ALA A 128 -12.56 0.61 -13.51
C ALA A 128 -13.17 2.00 -13.30
N PHE A 129 -13.71 2.61 -14.36
CA PHE A 129 -14.36 3.91 -14.31
C PHE A 129 -15.74 3.82 -13.71
N ASN A 130 -16.03 4.70 -12.75
CA ASN A 130 -17.39 4.90 -12.29
C ASN A 130 -18.13 5.94 -13.17
N GLU A 131 -19.47 5.93 -13.10
CA GLU A 131 -20.30 6.85 -13.89
C GLU A 131 -20.01 8.33 -13.60
N ARG A 132 -19.74 8.68 -12.33
CA ARG A 132 -19.42 10.06 -11.93
C ARG A 132 -18.14 10.56 -12.61
N GLU A 133 -17.11 9.73 -12.71
CA GLU A 133 -15.84 10.04 -13.39
C GLU A 133 -16.01 10.30 -14.88
N LEU A 134 -16.88 9.53 -15.54
CA LEU A 134 -17.21 9.72 -16.94
C LEU A 134 -17.92 11.06 -17.17
N HIS A 135 -18.83 11.43 -16.28
CA HIS A 135 -19.49 12.74 -16.31
C HIS A 135 -18.49 13.90 -16.16
N PHE A 136 -17.46 13.78 -15.30
CA PHE A 136 -16.44 14.83 -15.14
C PHE A 136 -15.55 15.00 -16.39
N ILE A 137 -15.12 13.90 -16.99
CA ILE A 137 -14.34 13.95 -18.24
C ILE A 137 -15.12 14.69 -19.33
N ALA A 138 -16.44 14.49 -19.35
CA ALA A 138 -17.35 15.13 -20.29
C ALA A 138 -17.62 16.61 -19.94
N SER A 139 -17.85 16.96 -18.67
CA SER A 139 -18.23 18.31 -18.22
C SER A 139 -17.05 19.28 -18.19
N GLY A 140 -15.84 18.81 -17.86
CA GLY A 140 -14.64 19.65 -17.75
C GLY A 140 -14.62 20.58 -16.53
N ASP A 141 -15.46 20.33 -15.53
CA ASP A 141 -15.56 21.13 -14.32
C ASP A 141 -14.47 20.75 -13.30
N ILE A 142 -13.62 21.71 -12.92
CA ILE A 142 -12.51 21.49 -12.01
C ILE A 142 -12.94 21.42 -10.54
N ASP A 143 -13.98 22.14 -10.14
CA ASP A 143 -14.45 22.15 -8.75
C ASP A 143 -14.99 20.77 -8.36
N GLN A 144 -15.62 20.10 -9.33
CA GLN A 144 -16.07 18.72 -9.19
C GLN A 144 -14.90 17.72 -9.08
N LEU A 145 -13.78 17.97 -9.78
CA LEU A 145 -12.57 17.14 -9.65
C LEU A 145 -11.91 17.32 -8.29
N ILE A 146 -11.87 18.55 -7.76
CA ILE A 146 -11.35 18.82 -6.41
C ILE A 146 -12.23 18.14 -5.37
N ALA A 147 -13.55 18.25 -5.48
CA ALA A 147 -14.48 17.56 -4.58
C ALA A 147 -14.27 16.03 -4.60
N LEU A 148 -14.06 15.45 -5.79
CA LEU A 148 -13.74 14.02 -5.91
C LEU A 148 -12.40 13.66 -5.24
N ALA A 149 -11.39 14.51 -5.38
CA ALA A 149 -10.10 14.33 -4.72
C ALA A 149 -10.23 14.30 -3.21
N SER A 150 -10.99 15.24 -2.63
CA SER A 150 -11.24 15.29 -1.20
C SER A 150 -11.98 14.03 -0.70
N ILE A 151 -12.98 13.55 -1.45
CA ILE A 151 -13.71 12.31 -1.10
C ILE A 151 -12.78 11.09 -1.14
N GLU A 152 -11.92 10.98 -2.16
CA GLU A 152 -10.97 9.87 -2.25
C GLU A 152 -9.91 9.91 -1.15
N GLU A 153 -9.41 11.09 -0.84
CA GLU A 153 -8.45 11.28 0.26
C GLU A 153 -9.05 10.80 1.60
N GLU A 154 -10.29 11.18 1.87
CA GLU A 154 -11.00 10.76 3.08
C GLU A 154 -11.22 9.24 3.12
N GLY A 155 -11.57 8.64 1.98
CA GLY A 155 -11.68 7.18 1.86
C GLY A 155 -10.37 6.43 2.10
N GLU A 156 -9.22 7.01 1.75
CA GLU A 156 -7.90 6.43 2.04
C GLU A 156 -7.56 6.55 3.53
N LYS A 157 -7.83 7.71 4.16
CA LYS A 157 -7.69 7.89 5.61
C LYS A 157 -8.52 6.87 6.37
N GLU A 158 -9.74 6.60 5.90
CA GLU A 158 -10.60 5.59 6.51
C GLU A 158 -10.01 4.16 6.39
N LYS A 159 -9.40 3.81 5.25
CA LYS A 159 -8.72 2.51 5.09
C LYS A 159 -7.51 2.38 6.01
N GLU A 160 -6.69 3.42 6.11
CA GLU A 160 -5.55 3.45 7.05
C GLU A 160 -6.04 3.28 8.49
N PHE A 161 -7.12 3.98 8.86
CA PHE A 161 -7.76 3.84 10.16
C PHE A 161 -8.26 2.42 10.43
N ARG A 162 -8.86 1.75 9.44
CA ARG A 162 -9.27 0.34 9.56
C ARG A 162 -8.08 -0.60 9.76
N LEU A 163 -6.96 -0.37 9.08
CA LEU A 163 -5.74 -1.17 9.27
C LEU A 163 -5.19 -1.04 10.70
N ILE A 164 -5.27 0.17 11.27
CA ILE A 164 -4.92 0.41 12.68
C ILE A 164 -5.86 -0.38 13.60
N ILE A 165 -7.18 -0.31 13.38
CA ILE A 165 -8.17 -1.08 14.15
C ILE A 165 -7.87 -2.59 14.09
N ASP A 166 -7.63 -3.13 12.90
CA ASP A 166 -7.31 -4.55 12.73
C ASP A 166 -5.99 -4.94 13.39
N GLY A 167 -4.99 -4.05 13.37
CA GLY A 167 -3.74 -4.22 14.11
C GLY A 167 -3.98 -4.29 15.63
N ILE A 168 -4.83 -3.41 16.17
CA ILE A 168 -5.21 -3.41 17.58
C ILE A 168 -5.93 -4.71 17.95
N LYS A 169 -6.90 -5.16 17.14
CA LYS A 169 -7.60 -6.43 17.36
C LYS A 169 -6.62 -7.60 17.45
N LYS A 170 -5.69 -7.72 16.51
CA LYS A 170 -4.65 -8.77 16.52
C LYS A 170 -3.80 -8.78 17.78
N ILE A 171 -3.52 -7.60 18.37
CA ILE A 171 -2.78 -7.51 19.63
C ILE A 171 -3.61 -8.08 20.80
N TYR A 172 -4.92 -7.78 20.83
CA TYR A 172 -5.82 -8.35 21.83
C TYR A 172 -6.02 -9.86 21.64
N ASP A 173 -6.23 -10.32 20.41
CA ASP A 173 -6.34 -11.75 20.09
C ASP A 173 -5.05 -12.51 20.49
N GLU A 174 -3.88 -11.92 20.26
CA GLU A 174 -2.60 -12.49 20.69
C GLU A 174 -2.49 -12.55 22.22
N LEU A 175 -3.01 -11.55 22.94
CA LEU A 175 -3.01 -11.51 24.41
C LEU A 175 -3.90 -12.63 24.97
N ASP A 176 -5.11 -12.80 24.44
CA ASP A 176 -6.05 -13.82 24.86
C ASP A 176 -5.51 -15.23 24.57
N PHE A 177 -4.99 -15.44 23.36
CA PHE A 177 -4.33 -16.69 22.97
C PHE A 177 -3.17 -17.07 23.91
N LEU A 178 -2.32 -16.10 24.28
CA LEU A 178 -1.19 -16.38 25.18
C LEU A 178 -1.65 -16.73 26.59
N ASN A 179 -2.72 -16.09 27.10
CA ASN A 179 -3.29 -16.45 28.39
C ASN A 179 -3.86 -17.88 28.35
N GLU A 180 -4.64 -18.22 27.33
CA GLU A 180 -5.20 -19.57 27.16
C GLU A 180 -4.11 -20.66 27.08
N ILE A 181 -3.04 -20.42 26.31
CA ILE A 181 -1.93 -21.37 26.20
C ILE A 181 -1.23 -21.57 27.54
N LEU A 182 -1.04 -20.49 28.32
CA LEU A 182 -0.43 -20.59 29.64
C LEU A 182 -1.32 -21.36 30.62
N GLU A 183 -2.63 -21.13 30.61
CA GLU A 183 -3.59 -21.90 31.42
C GLU A 183 -3.59 -23.39 31.04
N GLN A 184 -3.62 -23.70 29.74
CA GLN A 184 -3.54 -25.08 29.25
C GLN A 184 -2.22 -25.76 29.63
N LEU A 185 -1.10 -25.03 29.58
CA LEU A 185 0.21 -25.52 29.99
C LEU A 185 0.25 -25.84 31.49
N GLU A 186 -0.32 -24.97 32.33
CA GLU A 186 -0.42 -25.21 33.77
C GLU A 186 -1.27 -26.44 34.09
N LYS A 187 -2.40 -26.60 33.41
CA LYS A 187 -3.25 -27.79 33.54
C LYS A 187 -2.54 -29.06 33.08
N ALA A 188 -1.82 -29.02 31.96
CA ALA A 188 -1.08 -30.17 31.46
C ALA A 188 0.09 -30.56 32.39
N PHE A 189 0.70 -29.59 33.06
CA PHE A 189 1.73 -29.84 34.06
C PHE A 189 1.15 -30.44 35.36
N SER A 190 0.05 -29.92 35.86
CA SER A 190 -0.60 -30.44 37.09
C SER A 190 -1.13 -31.86 36.90
N GLU A 191 -1.58 -32.20 35.69
CA GLU A 191 -2.00 -33.56 35.30
C GLU A 191 -0.81 -34.50 35.00
N GLY A 192 0.44 -34.03 35.14
CA GLY A 192 1.65 -34.83 34.91
C GLY A 192 1.95 -35.15 33.44
N ARG A 193 1.23 -34.54 32.49
CA ARG A 193 1.41 -34.75 31.04
C ARG A 193 2.69 -34.10 30.50
N VAL A 194 3.26 -33.14 31.23
CA VAL A 194 4.47 -32.40 30.85
C VAL A 194 5.55 -32.55 31.92
N LYS A 195 6.79 -32.86 31.51
CA LYS A 195 7.93 -32.94 32.44
C LYS A 195 8.31 -31.55 32.94
N LYS A 196 8.67 -31.44 34.23
CA LYS A 196 9.03 -30.18 34.91
C LYS A 196 10.02 -29.30 34.12
N LYS A 197 11.13 -29.88 33.67
CA LYS A 197 12.15 -29.13 32.90
C LYS A 197 11.60 -28.53 31.60
N LEU A 198 10.70 -29.24 30.92
CA LEU A 198 10.09 -28.75 29.67
C LEU A 198 9.02 -27.70 29.95
N TYR A 199 8.23 -27.89 31.02
CA TYR A 199 7.27 -26.90 31.50
C TYR A 199 7.92 -25.56 31.82
N GLU A 200 9.03 -25.56 32.57
CA GLU A 200 9.73 -24.33 32.97
C GLU A 200 10.21 -23.54 31.74
N ILE A 201 10.83 -24.21 30.75
CA ILE A 201 11.32 -23.57 29.52
C ILE A 201 10.17 -22.96 28.70
N ILE A 202 9.07 -23.71 28.53
CA ILE A 202 7.93 -23.22 27.74
C ILE A 202 7.25 -22.06 28.48
N LYS A 203 7.03 -22.20 29.80
CA LYS A 203 6.39 -21.16 30.62
C LYS A 203 7.17 -19.86 30.57
N GLU A 204 8.49 -19.89 30.79
CA GLU A 204 9.35 -18.70 30.73
C GLU A 204 9.21 -17.97 29.39
N ARG A 205 9.25 -18.72 28.27
CA ARG A 205 9.12 -18.15 26.92
C ARG A 205 7.76 -17.48 26.69
N TYR A 206 6.67 -18.14 27.06
CA TYR A 206 5.31 -17.63 26.83
C TYR A 206 4.95 -16.47 27.78
N VAL A 207 5.43 -16.52 29.03
CA VAL A 207 5.29 -15.39 29.98
C VAL A 207 6.05 -14.17 29.47
N GLY A 208 7.30 -14.31 29.03
CA GLY A 208 8.06 -13.18 28.47
C GLY A 208 7.38 -12.58 27.23
N LYS A 209 6.78 -13.43 26.38
CA LYS A 209 5.98 -12.96 25.24
C LYS A 209 4.71 -12.22 25.69
N LEU A 210 3.98 -12.76 26.67
CA LEU A 210 2.79 -12.13 27.23
C LEU A 210 3.09 -10.75 27.84
N GLU A 211 4.17 -10.63 28.59
CA GLU A 211 4.62 -9.35 29.17
C GLU A 211 4.94 -8.31 28.09
N SER A 212 5.59 -8.73 26.99
CA SER A 212 5.83 -7.87 25.84
C SER A 212 4.52 -7.40 25.20
N VAL A 213 3.52 -8.28 25.05
CA VAL A 213 2.20 -7.92 24.49
C VAL A 213 1.44 -6.98 25.43
N LYS A 214 1.41 -7.26 26.73
CA LYS A 214 0.79 -6.40 27.75
C LYS A 214 1.39 -5.00 27.76
N ARG A 215 2.72 -4.88 27.60
CA ARG A 215 3.39 -3.58 27.47
C ARG A 215 2.89 -2.79 26.26
N ARG A 216 2.82 -3.43 25.09
CA ARG A 216 2.28 -2.80 23.87
C ARG A 216 0.82 -2.34 24.04
N VAL A 217 -0.02 -3.15 24.70
CA VAL A 217 -1.41 -2.76 25.04
C VAL A 217 -1.44 -1.56 25.99
N ASN A 218 -0.58 -1.52 26.99
CA ASN A 218 -0.51 -0.39 27.92
C ASN A 218 -0.02 0.90 27.24
N GLU A 219 0.95 0.80 26.33
CA GLU A 219 1.38 1.92 25.49
C GLU A 219 0.21 2.46 24.65
N LEU A 220 -0.54 1.58 23.96
CA LEU A 220 -1.74 1.94 23.21
C LEU A 220 -2.79 2.65 24.09
N LYS A 221 -3.10 2.08 25.27
CA LYS A 221 -4.04 2.70 26.22
C LYS A 221 -3.56 4.08 26.66
N SER A 222 -2.27 4.22 26.97
CA SER A 222 -1.71 5.50 27.40
C SER A 222 -1.75 6.56 26.31
N PHE A 223 -1.57 6.17 25.04
CA PHE A 223 -1.68 7.06 23.90
C PHE A 223 -3.12 7.55 23.70
N VAL A 224 -4.10 6.65 23.80
CA VAL A 224 -5.52 6.98 23.65
C VAL A 224 -6.00 7.85 24.81
N CYS A 225 -5.70 7.51 26.06
CA CYS A 225 -6.16 8.25 27.24
C CYS A 225 -5.47 9.60 27.46
N LYS A 226 -4.27 9.82 26.90
CA LYS A 226 -3.60 11.14 26.95
C LYS A 226 -4.18 12.16 25.97
N ASN A 227 -4.92 11.69 24.95
CA ASN A 227 -5.47 12.51 23.89
C ASN A 227 -7.02 12.46 23.84
N ALA A 228 -7.65 11.98 24.92
CA ALA A 228 -9.09 12.00 25.16
C ALA A 228 -9.43 13.14 26.13
#